data_AF-A0A2N7JTI0-F1
#
_entry.id   AF-A0A2N7JTI0-F1
#
_cell.length_a   1.000
_cell.length_b   1.000
_cell.length_c   1.000
_cell.angle_alpha   90.00
_cell.angle_beta   90.00
_cell.angle_gamma   90.00
#
_symmetry.space_group_name_H-M   'P 1'
#
loop_
_entity.id
_entity.type
_entity.pdbx_description
1 polymer ?
#
loop_
_entity_poly.entity_id
_entity_poly.type
_entity_poly.pdbx_seq_one_letter_code
_entity_poly.pdbx_strand_id
1 'polypeptide(L)'
;MGEEYQFSIDMSDLSKRGLLLEGSIDANEDGVEEISNRRHPWSSIPSSYTGIAFKVFQASGFRTEACVELKASPAKVMQGHNVFGSDCLYSCSTFILKALKDALPQFSNMLDFSRIEVFRFDTTYSIQLDSPDVLQSALDSLTKVSHRYLRPSRQGEFESTVYFNNAKNNPNTGRTTSLCIYSKLDEVQHQIDDLKKKKKRERTEVYDRVINQLESPELQDFAQCRLRFESRFKTRWFEKNDIPRDLWELIKYVEEYEKQHSLSFCLFAWHDAMKDLLSAVQNSTISVVHDNKIMSLLHNEYDTIDAKGTLRKSKALRLFGLYDRLKHSTYEQVKNTMAKSTFYDGVRDLTAIGLSKSQLQNLHNTEQLPLAQVFTFDFENQRPASYQEPDLGDLDTPEKLLAWLSDEEYVEAPVTELDTIRDSLESNKLPSLYARSLQAGREVRLNQDTAMSFVLFADGTSELVFHSPNDKHARTQYNPIE
;
A
#
# COMPACT_ATOMS: atom_id res chain seq x y z
N MET A 1 -28.66 20.17 18.47
CA MET A 1 -28.19 20.16 19.88
C MET A 1 -26.77 19.66 19.83
N GLY A 2 -25.81 20.37 20.43
CA GLY A 2 -24.38 20.09 20.26
C GLY A 2 -24.04 18.67 20.70
N GLU A 3 -23.60 17.83 19.77
CA GLU A 3 -23.12 16.49 20.09
C GLU A 3 -21.76 16.61 20.76
N GLU A 4 -21.80 16.75 22.09
CA GLU A 4 -20.64 16.76 22.96
C GLU A 4 -19.88 15.43 22.83
N TYR A 5 -18.60 15.56 22.49
CA TYR A 5 -17.66 14.45 22.48
C TYR A 5 -17.60 13.77 23.85
N GLN A 6 -17.57 12.44 23.85
CA GLN A 6 -17.48 11.68 25.08
C GLN A 6 -16.01 11.46 25.43
N PHE A 7 -15.56 12.02 26.56
CA PHE A 7 -14.23 11.74 27.10
C PHE A 7 -14.14 10.31 27.67
N SER A 8 -15.26 9.81 28.18
CA SER A 8 -15.37 8.48 28.75
C SER A 8 -16.69 7.83 28.34
N ILE A 9 -16.64 6.58 27.92
CA ILE A 9 -17.81 5.73 27.66
C ILE A 9 -17.96 4.66 28.75
N ASP A 10 -19.18 4.17 28.99
CA ASP A 10 -19.38 3.01 29.84
C ASP A 10 -18.87 1.75 29.13
N MET A 11 -17.73 1.23 29.59
CA MET A 11 -17.14 0.00 29.05
C MET A 11 -18.09 -1.20 29.16
N SER A 12 -19.02 -1.19 30.11
CA SER A 12 -20.02 -2.25 30.28
C SER A 12 -21.07 -2.27 29.16
N ASP A 13 -21.25 -1.16 28.44
CA ASP A 13 -22.15 -1.11 27.30
C ASP A 13 -21.54 -1.84 26.09
N LEU A 14 -20.21 -1.86 25.98
CA LEU A 14 -19.51 -2.54 24.89
C LEU A 14 -19.77 -4.06 24.89
N SER A 15 -19.87 -4.69 26.06
CA SER A 15 -20.18 -6.13 26.14
C SER A 15 -21.59 -6.45 25.67
N LYS A 16 -22.56 -5.56 25.96
CA LYS A 16 -23.93 -5.67 25.44
C LYS A 16 -24.00 -5.54 23.93
N ARG A 17 -23.04 -4.85 23.32
CA ARG A 17 -22.87 -4.65 21.87
C ARG A 17 -21.99 -5.70 21.20
N GLY A 18 -21.65 -6.77 21.91
CA GLY A 18 -20.92 -7.92 21.36
C GLY A 18 -19.40 -7.86 21.46
N LEU A 19 -18.82 -6.90 22.19
CA LEU A 19 -17.37 -6.81 22.38
C LEU A 19 -16.91 -7.59 23.61
N LEU A 20 -15.76 -8.25 23.50
CA LEU A 20 -15.10 -8.88 24.64
C LEU A 20 -14.28 -7.85 25.42
N LEU A 21 -14.32 -7.94 26.75
CA LEU A 21 -13.63 -7.04 27.66
C LEU A 21 -12.65 -7.80 28.55
N GLU A 22 -11.60 -7.11 28.97
CA GLU A 22 -10.69 -7.54 30.02
C GLU A 22 -10.89 -6.66 31.26
N GLY A 23 -10.70 -7.23 32.45
CA GLY A 23 -10.76 -6.50 33.72
C GLY A 23 -10.03 -7.26 34.83
N SER A 24 -9.90 -6.62 35.98
CA SER A 24 -9.38 -7.22 37.21
C SER A 24 -10.56 -7.60 38.11
N ILE A 25 -10.39 -8.67 38.89
CA ILE A 25 -11.34 -9.04 39.95
C ILE A 25 -10.71 -8.57 41.25
N ASP A 26 -11.33 -7.59 41.90
CA ASP A 26 -10.92 -7.06 43.18
C ASP A 26 -12.00 -7.37 44.22
N ALA A 27 -11.62 -7.68 45.46
CA ALA A 27 -12.57 -7.81 46.56
C ALA A 27 -12.72 -6.45 47.25
N ASN A 28 -13.96 -6.02 47.48
CA ASN A 28 -14.24 -4.82 48.28
C ASN A 28 -14.00 -5.07 49.79
N GLU A 29 -14.19 -4.05 50.63
CA GLU A 29 -13.95 -4.13 52.07
C GLU A 29 -14.81 -5.20 52.77
N ASP A 30 -15.96 -5.56 52.19
CA ASP A 30 -16.88 -6.59 52.67
C ASP A 30 -16.55 -7.99 52.11
N GLY A 31 -15.49 -8.13 51.32
CA GLY A 31 -15.06 -9.39 50.70
C GLY A 31 -15.89 -9.81 49.47
N VAL A 32 -16.71 -8.90 48.92
CA VAL A 32 -17.47 -9.15 47.70
C VAL A 32 -16.59 -8.89 46.48
N GLU A 33 -16.52 -9.87 45.59
CA GLU A 33 -15.77 -9.76 44.33
C GLU A 33 -16.46 -8.80 43.34
N GLU A 34 -15.73 -7.79 42.90
CA GLU A 34 -16.15 -6.80 41.91
C GLU A 34 -15.16 -6.73 40.74
N ILE A 35 -15.66 -6.50 39.52
CA ILE A 35 -14.82 -6.35 38.33
C ILE A 35 -14.41 -4.89 38.16
N SER A 36 -13.13 -4.60 38.35
CA SER A 36 -12.51 -3.29 38.16
C SER A 36 -11.72 -3.21 36.85
N ASN A 37 -11.22 -2.00 36.51
CA ASN A 37 -10.27 -1.76 35.42
C ASN A 37 -10.69 -2.33 34.05
N ARG A 38 -11.99 -2.28 33.75
CA ARG A 38 -12.56 -2.80 32.50
C ARG A 38 -11.99 -2.04 31.31
N ARG A 39 -11.53 -2.79 30.30
CA ARG A 39 -11.03 -2.25 29.04
C ARG A 39 -11.31 -3.19 27.88
N HIS A 40 -11.34 -2.64 26.67
CA HIS A 40 -11.31 -3.45 25.46
C HIS A 40 -9.85 -3.81 25.10
N PRO A 41 -9.49 -5.09 24.93
CA PRO A 41 -8.18 -5.48 24.41
C PRO A 41 -8.03 -5.14 22.93
N TRP A 42 -6.86 -5.42 22.35
CA TRP A 42 -6.79 -5.51 20.88
C TRP A 42 -7.56 -6.75 20.44
N SER A 43 -8.49 -6.55 19.52
CA SER A 43 -9.29 -7.62 18.93
C SER A 43 -9.22 -7.53 17.40
N SER A 44 -9.85 -8.48 16.71
CA SER A 44 -9.89 -8.55 15.26
C SER A 44 -11.34 -8.62 14.78
N ILE A 45 -11.74 -7.67 13.94
CA ILE A 45 -12.99 -7.73 13.18
C ILE A 45 -12.81 -8.76 12.06
N PRO A 46 -13.71 -9.74 11.92
CA PRO A 46 -13.66 -10.68 10.80
C PRO A 46 -13.97 -9.96 9.48
N SER A 47 -13.32 -10.38 8.41
CA SER A 47 -13.63 -9.98 7.03
C SER A 47 -13.61 -11.20 6.12
N SER A 48 -13.93 -11.02 4.84
CA SER A 48 -13.89 -12.09 3.84
C SER A 48 -12.51 -12.76 3.68
N TYR A 49 -11.42 -12.06 4.03
CA TYR A 49 -10.06 -12.55 3.86
C TYR A 49 -9.21 -12.41 5.12
N THR A 50 -8.78 -11.19 5.47
CA THR A 50 -7.94 -10.94 6.66
C THR A 50 -8.64 -10.00 7.63
N GLY A 51 -8.57 -10.33 8.91
CA GLY A 51 -9.20 -9.52 9.94
C GLY A 51 -8.61 -8.11 10.08
N ILE A 52 -9.45 -7.18 10.54
CA ILE A 52 -9.08 -5.79 10.83
C ILE A 52 -8.79 -5.69 12.32
N ALA A 53 -7.57 -5.30 12.70
CA ALA A 53 -7.24 -5.12 14.10
C ALA A 53 -7.91 -3.86 14.63
N PHE A 54 -8.58 -3.94 15.78
CA PHE A 54 -9.24 -2.78 16.37
C PHE A 54 -9.17 -2.77 17.89
N LYS A 55 -9.30 -1.56 18.45
CA LYS A 55 -9.40 -1.35 19.89
C LYS A 55 -10.17 -0.08 20.23
N VAL A 56 -11.00 -0.16 21.27
CA VAL A 56 -11.68 0.99 21.87
C VAL A 56 -10.80 1.63 22.94
N PHE A 57 -10.69 2.95 22.91
CA PHE A 57 -9.92 3.77 23.84
C PHE A 57 -10.84 4.77 24.54
N GLN A 58 -10.56 5.03 25.82
CA GLN A 58 -11.04 6.23 26.51
C GLN A 58 -10.14 7.42 26.15
N ALA A 59 -10.60 8.64 26.42
CA ALA A 59 -9.74 9.81 26.36
C ALA A 59 -8.54 9.67 27.31
N SER A 60 -7.42 10.26 26.94
CA SER A 60 -6.15 10.25 27.65
C SER A 60 -5.29 11.46 27.26
N GLY A 61 -4.12 11.64 27.86
CA GLY A 61 -3.20 12.71 27.45
C GLY A 61 -2.75 12.68 25.97
N PHE A 62 -3.01 11.57 25.25
CA PHE A 62 -2.69 11.42 23.82
C PHE A 62 -3.93 11.34 22.91
N ARG A 63 -5.13 11.25 23.48
CA ARG A 63 -6.42 11.16 22.77
C ARG A 63 -7.40 12.05 23.48
N THR A 64 -7.81 13.12 22.85
CA THR A 64 -8.73 14.09 23.45
C THR A 64 -10.09 13.46 23.77
N GLU A 65 -10.47 12.38 23.07
CA GLU A 65 -11.81 11.81 23.09
C GLU A 65 -11.76 10.28 23.16
N ALA A 66 -12.85 9.65 23.62
CA ALA A 66 -13.02 8.22 23.48
C ALA A 66 -13.22 7.87 22.00
N CYS A 67 -12.50 6.86 21.51
CA CYS A 67 -12.47 6.55 20.09
C CYS A 67 -12.26 5.05 19.84
N VAL A 68 -12.57 4.61 18.63
CA VAL A 68 -12.14 3.30 18.11
C VAL A 68 -10.96 3.50 17.16
N GLU A 69 -9.91 2.72 17.35
CA GLU A 69 -8.77 2.70 16.44
C GLU A 69 -8.86 1.46 15.55
N LEU A 70 -8.86 1.67 14.24
CA LEU A 70 -8.83 0.61 13.23
C LEU A 70 -7.43 0.51 12.61
N LYS A 71 -6.96 -0.72 12.37
CA LYS A 71 -5.70 -1.02 11.69
C LYS A 71 -5.91 -2.15 10.69
N ALA A 72 -5.69 -1.86 9.42
CA ALA A 72 -5.82 -2.82 8.34
C ALA A 72 -4.90 -2.50 7.17
N SER A 73 -4.61 -3.52 6.37
CA SER A 73 -4.22 -3.31 4.97
C SER A 73 -5.48 -3.43 4.12
N PRO A 74 -5.91 -2.37 3.40
CA PRO A 74 -7.08 -2.42 2.55
C PRO A 74 -7.03 -3.57 1.54
N ALA A 75 -5.88 -3.77 0.87
CA ALA A 75 -5.69 -4.87 -0.07
C ALA A 75 -5.89 -6.25 0.59
N LYS A 76 -5.36 -6.48 1.80
CA LYS A 76 -5.58 -7.76 2.48
C LYS A 76 -7.06 -7.97 2.88
N VAL A 77 -7.79 -6.90 3.21
CA VAL A 77 -9.23 -6.95 3.48
C VAL A 77 -10.03 -7.26 2.21
N MET A 78 -9.70 -6.60 1.10
CA MET A 78 -10.42 -6.71 -0.18
C MET A 78 -10.19 -8.04 -0.91
N GLN A 79 -8.95 -8.53 -0.91
CA GLN A 79 -8.52 -9.63 -1.79
C GLN A 79 -7.57 -10.63 -1.10
N GLY A 80 -7.24 -10.45 0.19
CA GLY A 80 -6.46 -11.41 0.98
C GLY A 80 -4.94 -11.31 0.89
N HIS A 81 -4.42 -10.45 0.03
CA HIS A 81 -2.99 -10.19 -0.11
C HIS A 81 -2.73 -8.72 -0.42
N ASN A 82 -1.52 -8.25 -0.16
CA ASN A 82 -1.05 -6.91 -0.49
C ASN A 82 0.08 -6.96 -1.51
N VAL A 83 0.10 -7.95 -2.41
CA VAL A 83 1.10 -8.04 -3.49
C VAL A 83 0.90 -6.91 -4.50
N PHE A 84 -0.34 -6.64 -4.87
CA PHE A 84 -0.80 -5.48 -5.61
C PHE A 84 -2.16 -5.09 -5.03
N GLY A 85 -2.76 -3.99 -5.46
CA GLY A 85 -4.10 -3.59 -5.05
C GLY A 85 -4.42 -2.14 -5.38
N SER A 86 -5.60 -1.72 -4.93
CA SER A 86 -6.10 -0.36 -5.08
C SER A 86 -5.19 0.68 -4.45
N ASP A 87 -5.05 1.82 -5.11
CA ASP A 87 -4.54 3.08 -4.56
C ASP A 87 -5.65 4.13 -4.41
N CYS A 88 -6.91 3.78 -4.71
CA CYS A 88 -8.07 4.64 -4.49
C CYS A 88 -8.40 4.69 -3.00
N LEU A 89 -8.24 5.88 -2.41
CA LEU A 89 -8.48 6.09 -0.98
C LEU A 89 -9.92 5.74 -0.60
N TYR A 90 -10.89 6.18 -1.40
CA TYR A 90 -12.31 5.96 -1.14
C TYR A 90 -12.67 4.46 -1.13
N SER A 91 -12.22 3.71 -2.15
CA SER A 91 -12.42 2.26 -2.19
C SER A 91 -11.78 1.59 -0.98
N CYS A 92 -10.55 1.96 -0.65
CA CYS A 92 -9.82 1.41 0.51
C CYS A 92 -10.57 1.64 1.84
N SER A 93 -11.08 2.85 2.09
CA SER A 93 -11.83 3.15 3.30
C SER A 93 -13.17 2.42 3.35
N THR A 94 -13.86 2.34 2.20
CA THR A 94 -15.18 1.71 2.09
C THR A 94 -15.15 0.26 2.55
N PHE A 95 -14.19 -0.54 2.07
CA PHE A 95 -14.08 -1.95 2.46
C PHE A 95 -13.74 -2.16 3.95
N ILE A 96 -12.97 -1.26 4.55
CA ILE A 96 -12.65 -1.32 5.98
C ILE A 96 -13.90 -1.01 6.82
N LEU A 97 -14.61 0.06 6.48
CA LEU A 97 -15.79 0.51 7.22
C LEU A 97 -16.97 -0.44 7.04
N LYS A 98 -17.16 -0.97 5.84
CA LYS A 98 -18.15 -2.01 5.55
C LYS A 98 -17.92 -3.27 6.39
N ALA A 99 -16.68 -3.75 6.44
CA ALA A 99 -16.35 -4.92 7.26
C ALA A 99 -16.60 -4.70 8.76
N LEU A 100 -16.38 -3.49 9.27
CA LEU A 100 -16.73 -3.13 10.66
C LEU A 100 -18.25 -3.21 10.88
N LYS A 101 -19.04 -2.55 10.03
CA LYS A 101 -20.50 -2.48 10.19
C LYS A 101 -21.17 -3.84 10.02
N ASP A 102 -20.75 -4.62 9.01
CA ASP A 102 -21.28 -5.96 8.76
C ASP A 102 -20.98 -6.93 9.92
N ALA A 103 -19.77 -6.85 10.49
CA ALA A 103 -19.37 -7.76 11.56
C ALA A 103 -19.90 -7.36 12.94
N LEU A 104 -20.01 -6.05 13.21
CA LEU A 104 -20.36 -5.51 14.53
C LEU A 104 -21.43 -4.40 14.41
N PRO A 105 -22.67 -4.73 13.96
CA PRO A 105 -23.70 -3.72 13.70
C PRO A 105 -24.10 -2.95 14.96
N GLN A 106 -24.38 -3.64 16.08
CA GLN A 106 -24.79 -2.99 17.33
C GLN A 106 -23.74 -2.05 17.93
N PHE A 107 -22.47 -2.37 17.71
CA PHE A 107 -21.36 -1.50 18.10
C PHE A 107 -21.23 -0.32 17.15
N SER A 108 -21.39 -0.55 15.84
CA SER A 108 -21.35 0.51 14.83
C SER A 108 -22.40 1.58 15.08
N ASN A 109 -23.58 1.23 15.58
CA ASN A 109 -24.64 2.19 15.93
C ASN A 109 -24.28 3.14 17.10
N MET A 110 -23.18 2.88 17.81
CA MET A 110 -22.66 3.79 18.84
C MET A 110 -21.62 4.77 18.28
N LEU A 111 -21.08 4.52 17.09
CA LEU A 111 -19.99 5.28 16.50
C LEU A 111 -20.53 6.45 15.69
N ASP A 112 -19.84 7.60 15.79
CA ASP A 112 -20.04 8.72 14.90
C ASP A 112 -19.10 8.59 13.69
N PHE A 113 -19.63 8.08 12.58
CA PHE A 113 -18.87 7.91 11.34
C PHE A 113 -18.62 9.24 10.59
N SER A 114 -19.23 10.36 11.00
CA SER A 114 -18.92 11.66 10.43
C SER A 114 -17.55 12.20 10.88
N ARG A 115 -16.98 11.63 11.95
CA ARG A 115 -15.72 12.07 12.59
C ARG A 115 -14.62 11.02 12.54
N ILE A 116 -14.31 10.54 11.35
CA ILE A 116 -13.23 9.55 11.15
C ILE A 116 -11.93 10.27 10.87
N GLU A 117 -10.86 9.95 11.61
CA GLU A 117 -9.56 10.57 11.42
C GLU A 117 -8.51 9.58 10.90
N VAL A 118 -7.83 9.95 9.82
CA VAL A 118 -6.66 9.25 9.27
C VAL A 118 -5.40 9.88 9.83
N PHE A 119 -4.76 9.20 10.79
CA PHE A 119 -3.51 9.64 11.38
C PHE A 119 -2.28 8.81 10.94
N ARG A 120 -2.51 7.72 10.20
CA ARG A 120 -1.48 6.90 9.53
C ARG A 120 -2.04 6.31 8.25
N PHE A 121 -1.21 6.30 7.22
CA PHE A 121 -1.40 5.51 6.01
C PHE A 121 -0.04 5.11 5.47
N ASP A 122 0.00 4.07 4.66
CA ASP A 122 1.21 3.58 4.02
C ASP A 122 0.97 3.49 2.51
N THR A 123 1.95 3.89 1.70
CA THR A 123 1.92 3.73 0.23
C THR A 123 3.03 2.80 -0.21
N THR A 124 2.76 1.92 -1.18
CA THR A 124 3.75 0.94 -1.65
C THR A 124 3.90 1.01 -3.16
N TYR A 125 5.14 1.11 -3.61
CA TYR A 125 5.51 0.91 -5.00
C TYR A 125 6.63 -0.12 -5.09
N SER A 126 6.77 -0.76 -6.23
CA SER A 126 7.70 -1.85 -6.44
C SER A 126 8.44 -1.74 -7.76
N ILE A 127 9.62 -2.34 -7.79
CA ILE A 127 10.37 -2.60 -9.02
C ILE A 127 10.46 -4.10 -9.26
N GLN A 128 10.42 -4.48 -10.53
CA GLN A 128 10.71 -5.84 -10.97
C GLN A 128 12.21 -5.93 -11.27
N LEU A 129 12.91 -6.85 -10.63
CA LEU A 129 14.33 -7.09 -10.87
C LEU A 129 14.53 -8.34 -11.72
N ASP A 130 15.64 -8.37 -12.45
CA ASP A 130 15.94 -9.43 -13.43
C ASP A 130 16.18 -10.81 -12.79
N SER A 131 16.64 -10.83 -11.53
CA SER A 131 16.97 -12.07 -10.84
C SER A 131 16.98 -11.93 -9.31
N PRO A 132 16.87 -13.05 -8.57
CA PRO A 132 16.99 -13.04 -7.12
C PRO A 132 18.36 -12.53 -6.64
N ASP A 133 19.40 -12.78 -7.43
CA ASP A 133 20.77 -12.32 -7.20
C ASP A 133 20.89 -10.79 -7.19
N VAL A 134 20.27 -10.13 -8.18
CA VAL A 134 20.20 -8.67 -8.25
C VAL A 134 19.36 -8.12 -7.10
N LEU A 135 18.28 -8.80 -6.73
CA LEU A 135 17.42 -8.41 -5.60
C LEU A 135 18.18 -8.42 -4.27
N GLN A 136 18.89 -9.51 -3.96
CA GLN A 136 19.65 -9.60 -2.71
C GLN A 136 20.76 -8.54 -2.68
N SER A 137 21.47 -8.39 -3.80
CA SER A 137 22.55 -7.40 -3.93
C SER A 137 22.03 -5.96 -3.75
N ALA A 138 20.82 -5.67 -4.23
CA ALA A 138 20.16 -4.38 -4.04
C ALA A 138 19.78 -4.14 -2.57
N LEU A 139 19.19 -5.12 -1.89
CA LEU A 139 18.89 -5.05 -0.46
C LEU A 139 20.15 -4.83 0.38
N ASP A 140 21.20 -5.61 0.13
CA ASP A 140 22.49 -5.49 0.83
C ASP A 140 23.11 -4.10 0.63
N SER A 141 22.99 -3.55 -0.58
CA SER A 141 23.50 -2.22 -0.88
C SER A 141 22.68 -1.13 -0.18
N LEU A 142 21.35 -1.27 -0.12
CA LEU A 142 20.46 -0.38 0.62
C LEU A 142 20.80 -0.30 2.12
N THR A 143 21.28 -1.39 2.74
CA THR A 143 21.73 -1.34 4.15
C THR A 143 22.88 -0.36 4.41
N LYS A 144 23.61 0.02 3.36
CA LYS A 144 24.77 0.93 3.39
C LYS A 144 24.42 2.35 2.95
N VAL A 145 23.23 2.56 2.37
CA VAL A 145 22.77 3.86 1.88
C VAL A 145 22.40 4.76 3.07
N SER A 146 22.99 5.95 3.14
CA SER A 146 22.58 6.99 4.08
C SER A 146 22.75 8.37 3.45
N HIS A 147 21.80 9.26 3.69
CA HIS A 147 21.79 10.60 3.10
C HIS A 147 20.96 11.57 3.94
N ARG A 148 21.45 12.79 4.19
CA ARG A 148 20.79 13.79 5.07
C ARG A 148 20.32 13.20 6.40
N TYR A 149 19.01 13.08 6.62
CA TYR A 149 18.39 12.50 7.82
C TYR A 149 17.99 11.02 7.66
N LEU A 150 18.16 10.44 6.46
CA LEU A 150 17.86 9.06 6.15
C LEU A 150 18.98 8.15 6.66
N ARG A 151 18.65 7.24 7.58
CA ARG A 151 19.59 6.23 8.10
C ARG A 151 18.97 4.83 8.03
N PRO A 152 19.75 3.83 7.58
CA PRO A 152 19.33 2.44 7.64
C PRO A 152 19.31 2.01 9.12
N SER A 153 18.27 1.30 9.49
CA SER A 153 18.06 0.82 10.84
C SER A 153 18.78 -0.52 10.94
N ARG A 154 19.89 -0.57 11.68
CA ARG A 154 20.82 -1.72 11.76
C ARG A 154 20.24 -2.99 12.44
N GLN A 155 18.91 -3.09 12.56
CA GLN A 155 18.22 -4.19 13.24
C GLN A 155 16.95 -4.58 12.47
N GLY A 156 17.10 -5.02 11.22
CA GLY A 156 16.07 -5.81 10.55
C GLY A 156 15.99 -7.19 11.22
N GLU A 157 14.78 -7.69 11.44
CA GLU A 157 14.57 -9.08 11.91
C GLU A 157 14.76 -10.11 10.78
N PHE A 158 14.76 -9.64 9.53
CA PHE A 158 14.83 -10.47 8.33
C PHE A 158 15.91 -9.95 7.39
N GLU A 159 16.72 -10.87 6.85
CA GLU A 159 17.77 -10.59 5.86
C GLU A 159 17.21 -9.99 4.56
N SER A 160 15.94 -10.27 4.25
CA SER A 160 15.23 -9.80 3.07
C SER A 160 14.53 -8.43 3.24
N THR A 161 14.80 -7.69 4.33
CA THR A 161 14.13 -6.41 4.63
C THR A 161 15.07 -5.35 5.20
N VAL A 162 15.01 -4.14 4.66
CA VAL A 162 15.74 -2.95 5.12
C VAL A 162 14.76 -1.88 5.60
N TYR A 163 14.93 -1.46 6.85
CA TYR A 163 14.15 -0.36 7.42
C TYR A 163 14.97 0.93 7.42
N PHE A 164 14.35 2.05 7.06
CA PHE A 164 14.94 3.38 7.23
C PHE A 164 14.13 4.19 8.22
N ASN A 165 14.86 4.89 9.09
CA ASN A 165 14.25 5.76 10.10
C ASN A 165 13.18 5.05 10.95
N ASN A 166 13.36 3.75 11.23
CA ASN A 166 12.52 3.04 12.17
C ASN A 166 12.94 3.39 13.61
N ALA A 167 12.08 4.09 14.34
CA ALA A 167 12.33 4.44 15.73
C ALA A 167 11.76 3.34 16.63
N LYS A 168 12.51 2.25 16.85
CA LYS A 168 12.06 1.15 17.73
C LYS A 168 11.70 1.63 19.15
N ASN A 169 12.30 2.73 19.63
CA ASN A 169 12.27 3.08 21.06
C ASN A 169 11.52 4.38 21.43
N ASN A 170 10.98 5.15 20.47
CA ASN A 170 10.16 6.32 20.81
C ASN A 170 9.23 6.75 19.66
N PRO A 171 7.90 6.56 19.78
CA PRO A 171 6.92 6.98 18.76
C PRO A 171 6.89 8.50 18.54
N ASN A 172 7.40 9.30 19.50
CA ASN A 172 7.47 10.76 19.46
C ASN A 172 8.81 11.32 18.96
N THR A 173 9.60 10.55 18.21
CA THR A 173 10.87 11.04 17.58
C THR A 173 10.69 12.18 16.57
N GLY A 174 9.48 12.70 16.42
CA GLY A 174 9.16 13.82 15.55
C GLY A 174 9.31 13.56 14.06
N ARG A 175 9.43 12.28 13.68
CA ARG A 175 9.53 11.85 12.29
C ARG A 175 8.18 11.95 11.61
N THR A 176 8.19 12.49 10.40
CA THR A 176 7.02 12.54 9.51
C THR A 176 6.80 11.19 8.83
N THR A 177 7.88 10.50 8.45
CA THR A 177 7.83 9.25 7.68
C THR A 177 8.86 8.21 8.17
N SER A 178 8.63 6.95 7.80
CA SER A 178 9.61 5.85 7.88
C SER A 178 9.49 4.96 6.65
N LEU A 179 10.59 4.37 6.19
CA LEU A 179 10.58 3.55 4.97
C LEU A 179 10.89 2.09 5.32
N CYS A 180 10.29 1.17 4.57
CA CYS A 180 10.52 -0.26 4.65
C CYS A 180 10.69 -0.80 3.23
N ILE A 181 11.83 -1.43 2.95
CA ILE A 181 12.14 -1.97 1.63
C ILE A 181 12.39 -3.46 1.77
N TYR A 182 11.70 -4.30 1.00
CA TYR A 182 11.76 -5.75 1.19
C TYR A 182 11.49 -6.55 -0.07
N SER A 183 12.01 -7.78 -0.09
CA SER A 183 11.67 -8.80 -1.08
C SER A 183 10.21 -9.21 -0.93
N LYS A 184 9.40 -9.03 -1.97
CA LYS A 184 7.97 -9.28 -1.84
C LYS A 184 7.63 -10.77 -1.79
N LEU A 185 8.33 -11.58 -2.57
CA LEU A 185 8.15 -13.03 -2.56
C LEU A 185 8.49 -13.65 -1.20
N ASP A 186 9.58 -13.20 -0.57
CA ASP A 186 9.97 -13.72 0.75
C ASP A 186 8.93 -13.35 1.83
N GLU A 187 8.35 -12.14 1.78
CA GLU A 187 7.25 -11.75 2.69
C GLU A 187 6.00 -12.61 2.47
N VAL A 188 5.65 -12.90 1.22
CA VAL A 188 4.52 -13.79 0.88
C VAL A 188 4.77 -15.19 1.42
N GLN A 189 5.98 -15.75 1.23
CA GLN A 189 6.31 -17.09 1.70
C GLN A 189 6.29 -17.18 3.23
N HIS A 190 6.84 -16.17 3.92
CA HIS A 190 6.73 -16.07 5.38
C HIS A 190 5.28 -16.03 5.85
N GLN A 191 4.41 -15.26 5.16
CA GLN A 191 2.99 -15.20 5.48
C GLN A 191 2.30 -16.56 5.29
N ILE A 192 2.59 -17.28 4.19
CA ILE A 192 2.05 -18.63 3.94
C ILE A 192 2.45 -19.58 5.06
N ASP A 193 3.74 -19.59 5.43
CA ASP A 193 4.26 -20.47 6.46
C ASP A 193 3.59 -20.22 7.82
N ASP A 194 3.40 -18.95 8.17
CA ASP A 194 2.74 -18.57 9.43
C ASP A 194 1.25 -18.92 9.43
N LEU A 195 0.54 -18.73 8.31
CA LEU A 195 -0.85 -19.16 8.16
C LEU A 195 -0.99 -20.68 8.25
N LYS A 196 -0.11 -21.45 7.60
CA LYS A 196 -0.08 -22.92 7.71
C LYS A 196 0.17 -23.39 9.14
N LYS A 197 1.06 -22.72 9.89
CA LYS A 197 1.28 -23.00 11.31
C LYS A 197 0.02 -22.72 12.14
N LYS A 198 -0.64 -21.57 11.93
CA LYS A 198 -1.90 -21.22 12.61
C LYS A 198 -3.01 -22.22 12.31
N LYS A 199 -3.19 -22.57 11.03
CA LYS A 199 -4.11 -23.63 10.56
C LYS A 199 -3.91 -24.93 11.34
N LYS A 200 -2.67 -25.42 11.41
CA LYS A 200 -2.34 -26.66 12.12
C LYS A 200 -2.60 -26.57 13.63
N ARG A 201 -2.26 -25.43 14.25
CA ARG A 201 -2.42 -25.21 15.69
C ARG A 201 -3.89 -25.14 16.09
N GLU A 202 -4.68 -24.36 15.36
CA GLU A 202 -6.08 -24.07 15.67
C GLU A 202 -7.05 -25.11 15.07
N ARG A 203 -6.55 -25.99 14.18
CA ARG A 203 -7.32 -27.07 13.54
C ARG A 203 -8.57 -26.53 12.84
N THR A 204 -8.38 -25.50 12.03
CA THR A 204 -9.45 -24.78 11.33
C THR A 204 -9.12 -24.63 9.85
N GLU A 205 -10.14 -24.52 9.01
CA GLU A 205 -10.02 -24.29 7.56
C GLU A 205 -10.13 -22.81 7.19
N VAL A 206 -10.36 -21.93 8.18
CA VAL A 206 -10.53 -20.47 7.98
C VAL A 206 -9.38 -19.82 7.20
N TYR A 207 -8.18 -20.39 7.27
CA TYR A 207 -7.00 -19.86 6.58
C TYR A 207 -6.88 -20.29 5.11
N ASP A 208 -7.65 -21.27 4.66
CA ASP A 208 -7.44 -21.93 3.36
C ASP A 208 -7.68 -21.00 2.19
N ARG A 209 -8.70 -20.15 2.29
CA ARG A 209 -8.98 -19.12 1.27
C ARG A 209 -7.76 -18.22 1.05
N VAL A 210 -7.14 -17.74 2.12
CA VAL A 210 -5.99 -16.83 2.05
C VAL A 210 -4.72 -17.57 1.61
N ILE A 211 -4.50 -18.79 2.10
CA ILE A 211 -3.36 -19.63 1.69
C ILE A 211 -3.44 -19.91 0.18
N ASN A 212 -4.59 -20.37 -0.31
CA ASN A 212 -4.79 -20.67 -1.74
C ASN A 212 -4.57 -19.44 -2.62
N GLN A 213 -5.04 -18.26 -2.18
CA GLN A 213 -4.80 -17.01 -2.89
C GLN A 213 -3.31 -16.68 -2.97
N LEU A 214 -2.59 -16.75 -1.84
CA LEU A 214 -1.16 -16.47 -1.77
C LEU A 214 -0.32 -17.51 -2.55
N GLU A 215 -0.77 -18.76 -2.63
CA GLU A 215 -0.09 -19.83 -3.39
C GLU A 215 -0.41 -19.83 -4.89
N SER A 216 -1.29 -18.94 -5.35
CA SER A 216 -1.65 -18.88 -6.77
C SER A 216 -0.43 -18.57 -7.65
N PRO A 217 -0.22 -19.29 -8.77
CA PRO A 217 0.94 -19.09 -9.64
C PRO A 217 1.08 -17.64 -10.12
N GLU A 218 -0.03 -17.01 -10.51
CA GLU A 218 -0.05 -15.63 -10.96
C GLU A 218 0.47 -14.65 -9.90
N LEU A 219 0.07 -14.81 -8.64
CA LEU A 219 0.52 -13.96 -7.54
C LEU A 219 1.99 -14.21 -7.20
N GLN A 220 2.41 -15.48 -7.20
CA GLN A 220 3.80 -15.89 -6.97
C GLN A 220 4.72 -15.33 -8.05
N ASP A 221 4.34 -15.46 -9.32
CA ASP A 221 5.08 -14.94 -10.47
C ASP A 221 5.18 -13.41 -10.41
N PHE A 222 4.08 -12.72 -10.07
CA PHE A 222 4.10 -11.27 -9.92
C PHE A 222 4.97 -10.80 -8.74
N ALA A 223 5.03 -11.57 -7.64
CA ALA A 223 5.86 -11.26 -6.49
C ALA A 223 7.34 -11.63 -6.68
N GLN A 224 7.64 -12.53 -7.63
CA GLN A 224 8.99 -13.04 -7.88
C GLN A 224 9.95 -11.90 -8.26
N CYS A 225 11.13 -11.87 -7.65
CA CYS A 225 12.15 -10.83 -7.88
C CYS A 225 11.62 -9.39 -7.74
N ARG A 226 10.51 -9.19 -7.02
CA ARG A 226 9.92 -7.87 -6.83
C ARG A 226 10.40 -7.24 -5.53
N LEU A 227 11.05 -6.10 -5.64
CA LEU A 227 11.50 -5.31 -4.49
C LEU A 227 10.47 -4.25 -4.17
N ARG A 228 9.87 -4.31 -2.98
CA ARG A 228 8.86 -3.37 -2.50
C ARG A 228 9.51 -2.21 -1.76
N PHE A 229 9.06 -1.00 -2.07
CA PHE A 229 9.38 0.25 -1.40
C PHE A 229 8.12 0.78 -0.72
N GLU A 230 8.05 0.63 0.59
CA GLU A 230 6.94 1.06 1.42
C GLU A 230 7.29 2.34 2.17
N SER A 231 6.48 3.37 1.97
CA SER A 231 6.53 4.64 2.68
C SER A 231 5.42 4.67 3.72
N ARG A 232 5.78 4.85 4.99
CA ARG A 232 4.84 4.90 6.11
C ARG A 232 4.71 6.32 6.63
N PHE A 233 3.50 6.85 6.65
CA PHE A 233 3.21 8.24 7.02
C PHE A 233 2.59 8.33 8.40
N LYS A 234 2.94 9.39 9.14
CA LYS A 234 2.44 9.67 10.49
C LYS A 234 1.74 11.02 10.52
N THR A 235 1.00 11.30 11.58
CA THR A 235 0.28 12.56 11.83
C THR A 235 1.06 13.82 11.43
N ARG A 236 2.34 13.92 11.80
CA ARG A 236 3.18 15.09 11.48
C ARG A 236 3.42 15.31 9.98
N TRP A 237 3.31 14.28 9.15
CA TRP A 237 3.42 14.43 7.71
C TRP A 237 2.22 15.16 7.13
N PHE A 238 1.01 14.87 7.63
CA PHE A 238 -0.19 15.63 7.28
C PHE A 238 -0.07 17.09 7.69
N GLU A 239 0.30 17.35 8.95
CA GLU A 239 0.51 18.72 9.49
C GLU A 239 1.54 19.52 8.67
N LYS A 240 2.66 18.88 8.30
CA LYS A 240 3.73 19.54 7.54
C LYS A 240 3.31 19.89 6.11
N ASN A 241 2.45 19.08 5.50
CA ASN A 241 2.03 19.26 4.10
C ASN A 241 0.65 19.92 3.98
N ASP A 242 0.06 20.36 5.09
CA ASP A 242 -1.27 20.98 5.13
C ASP A 242 -2.36 20.09 4.50
N ILE A 243 -2.31 18.79 4.82
CA ILE A 243 -3.26 17.79 4.31
C ILE A 243 -4.30 17.48 5.41
N PRO A 244 -5.61 17.52 5.11
CA PRO A 244 -6.65 17.21 6.08
C PRO A 244 -6.55 15.77 6.57
N ARG A 245 -6.93 15.54 7.83
CA ARG A 245 -6.94 14.21 8.46
C ARG A 245 -8.34 13.66 8.66
N ASP A 246 -9.37 14.50 8.63
CA ASP A 246 -10.74 14.02 8.53
C ASP A 246 -10.89 13.21 7.24
N LEU A 247 -11.44 12.00 7.33
CA LEU A 247 -11.51 11.07 6.21
C LEU A 247 -12.29 11.67 5.03
N TRP A 248 -13.40 12.36 5.30
CA TRP A 248 -14.28 12.89 4.28
C TRP A 248 -13.65 14.11 3.59
N GLU A 249 -13.02 14.99 4.37
CA GLU A 249 -12.21 16.09 3.81
C GLU A 249 -11.00 15.56 3.04
N LEU A 250 -10.35 14.50 3.52
CA LEU A 250 -9.20 13.88 2.86
C LEU A 250 -9.59 13.23 1.53
N ILE A 251 -10.72 12.50 1.46
CA ILE A 251 -11.23 11.95 0.20
C ILE A 251 -11.44 13.07 -0.81
N LYS A 252 -12.12 14.15 -0.43
CA LYS A 252 -12.35 15.33 -1.29
C LYS A 252 -11.03 15.98 -1.74
N TYR A 253 -10.08 16.12 -0.82
CA TYR A 253 -8.74 16.65 -1.12
C TYR A 253 -8.01 15.77 -2.15
N VAL A 254 -8.04 14.45 -1.97
CA VAL A 254 -7.39 13.49 -2.88
C VAL A 254 -8.02 13.53 -4.26
N GLU A 255 -9.35 13.52 -4.36
CA GLU A 255 -10.06 13.61 -5.63
C GLU A 255 -9.72 14.90 -6.38
N GLU A 256 -9.70 16.04 -5.69
CA GLU A 256 -9.34 17.32 -6.30
C GLU A 256 -7.86 17.34 -6.72
N TYR A 257 -6.98 16.79 -5.88
CA TYR A 257 -5.55 16.66 -6.19
C TYR A 257 -5.34 15.88 -7.48
N GLU A 258 -5.98 14.71 -7.62
CA GLU A 258 -5.86 13.81 -8.78
C GLU A 258 -6.57 14.35 -10.02
N LYS A 259 -7.58 15.22 -9.88
CA LYS A 259 -8.16 15.95 -11.01
C LYS A 259 -7.24 17.04 -11.53
N GLN A 260 -6.57 17.77 -10.63
CA GLN A 260 -5.66 18.86 -10.98
C GLN A 260 -4.30 18.36 -11.49
N HIS A 261 -3.86 17.19 -11.02
CA HIS A 261 -2.56 16.62 -11.33
C HIS A 261 -2.74 15.29 -12.07
N SER A 262 -1.99 15.06 -13.14
CA SER A 262 -1.97 13.76 -13.84
C SER A 262 -1.19 12.68 -13.08
N LEU A 263 -1.28 12.65 -11.75
CA LEU A 263 -0.53 11.77 -10.85
C LEU A 263 -1.42 11.36 -9.67
N SER A 264 -1.42 10.08 -9.30
CA SER A 264 -2.16 9.64 -8.10
C SER A 264 -1.59 10.25 -6.83
N PHE A 265 -2.46 10.54 -5.86
CA PHE A 265 -2.05 11.09 -4.57
C PHE A 265 -1.09 10.15 -3.84
N CYS A 266 -1.34 8.84 -3.93
CA CYS A 266 -0.45 7.82 -3.36
C CYS A 266 0.96 7.89 -3.95
N LEU A 267 1.09 8.12 -5.27
CA LEU A 267 2.40 8.24 -5.93
C LEU A 267 3.12 9.53 -5.52
N PHE A 268 2.39 10.65 -5.46
CA PHE A 268 2.92 11.92 -4.93
C PHE A 268 3.48 11.74 -3.51
N ALA A 269 2.67 11.20 -2.60
CA ALA A 269 3.07 11.00 -1.22
C ALA A 269 4.30 10.09 -1.13
N TRP A 270 4.31 9.00 -1.91
CA TRP A 270 5.44 8.08 -1.97
C TRP A 270 6.72 8.77 -2.42
N HIS A 271 6.67 9.61 -3.46
CA HIS A 271 7.83 10.38 -3.93
C HIS A 271 8.34 11.36 -2.86
N ASP A 272 7.46 12.07 -2.15
CA ASP A 272 7.88 12.97 -1.07
C ASP A 272 8.63 12.22 0.05
N ALA A 273 8.15 11.03 0.42
CA ALA A 273 8.78 10.20 1.43
C ALA A 273 10.12 9.59 0.96
N MET A 274 10.22 9.20 -0.32
CA MET A 274 11.38 8.49 -0.87
C MET A 274 12.45 9.42 -1.44
N LYS A 275 12.21 10.74 -1.58
CA LYS A 275 13.14 11.68 -2.24
C LYS A 275 14.59 11.62 -1.73
N ASP A 276 14.78 11.50 -0.42
CA ASP A 276 16.12 11.46 0.17
C ASP A 276 16.83 10.14 -0.15
N LEU A 277 16.08 9.04 -0.26
CA LEU A 277 16.60 7.72 -0.65
C LEU A 277 16.94 7.72 -2.13
N LEU A 278 16.01 8.13 -2.99
CA LEU A 278 16.21 8.15 -4.44
C LEU A 278 17.40 9.05 -4.82
N SER A 279 17.54 10.20 -4.17
CA SER A 279 18.71 11.08 -4.33
C SER A 279 20.02 10.42 -3.90
N ALA A 280 19.99 9.60 -2.83
CA ALA A 280 21.18 8.90 -2.33
C ALA A 280 21.64 7.79 -3.28
N VAL A 281 20.69 7.15 -3.97
CA VAL A 281 20.93 6.03 -4.87
C VAL A 281 21.55 6.47 -6.21
N GLN A 282 21.32 7.71 -6.64
CA GLN A 282 21.83 8.23 -7.92
C GLN A 282 23.35 8.10 -8.09
N ASN A 283 24.12 8.05 -6.99
CA ASN A 283 25.59 7.99 -7.00
C ASN A 283 26.17 6.67 -6.45
N SER A 284 25.37 5.64 -6.21
CA SER A 284 25.84 4.35 -5.68
C SER A 284 25.85 3.23 -6.72
N THR A 285 26.65 2.20 -6.50
CA THR A 285 26.73 0.99 -7.32
C THR A 285 26.33 -0.25 -6.49
N ILE A 286 25.78 -1.27 -7.16
CA ILE A 286 25.63 -2.63 -6.62
C ILE A 286 26.67 -3.55 -7.21
N SER A 287 26.98 -4.59 -6.45
CA SER A 287 27.86 -5.68 -6.86
C SER A 287 26.99 -6.86 -7.25
N VAL A 288 26.97 -7.28 -8.51
CA VAL A 288 26.13 -8.41 -8.96
C VAL A 288 26.87 -9.72 -8.73
N VAL A 289 26.23 -10.64 -8.03
CA VAL A 289 26.76 -11.97 -7.76
C VAL A 289 25.74 -13.02 -8.17
N HIS A 290 26.07 -13.89 -9.12
CA HIS A 290 25.14 -14.87 -9.69
C HIS A 290 24.96 -16.16 -8.85
N ASP A 291 24.85 -16.04 -7.53
CA ASP A 291 24.86 -17.18 -6.61
C ASP A 291 23.70 -18.15 -6.85
N ASN A 292 22.47 -17.64 -6.97
CA ASN A 292 21.28 -18.45 -7.16
C ASN A 292 21.30 -19.18 -8.50
N LYS A 293 21.74 -18.49 -9.56
CA LYS A 293 21.89 -19.09 -10.90
C LYS A 293 22.91 -20.23 -10.88
N ILE A 294 24.09 -20.00 -10.28
CA ILE A 294 25.15 -21.01 -10.21
C ILE A 294 24.73 -22.19 -9.33
N MET A 295 24.10 -21.94 -8.19
CA MET A 295 23.57 -23.01 -7.35
C MET A 295 22.54 -23.86 -8.08
N SER A 296 21.63 -23.25 -8.83
CA SER A 296 20.61 -23.96 -9.62
C SER A 296 21.24 -24.83 -10.72
N LEU A 297 22.22 -24.29 -11.45
CA LEU A 297 22.97 -25.04 -12.46
C LEU A 297 23.74 -26.22 -11.85
N LEU A 298 24.33 -26.03 -10.66
CA LEU A 298 25.03 -27.09 -9.94
C LEU A 298 24.10 -28.21 -9.48
N HIS A 299 22.92 -27.87 -8.94
CA HIS A 299 21.92 -28.88 -8.57
C HIS A 299 21.42 -29.65 -9.80
N ASN A 300 21.14 -28.97 -10.90
CA ASN A 300 20.67 -29.60 -12.12
C ASN A 300 21.68 -30.59 -12.71
N GLU A 301 22.98 -30.28 -12.65
CA GLU A 301 24.04 -31.11 -13.24
C GLU A 301 24.56 -32.22 -12.31
N TYR A 302 24.59 -31.97 -10.99
CA TYR A 302 25.34 -32.81 -10.05
C TYR A 302 24.52 -33.44 -8.92
N ASP A 303 23.23 -33.15 -8.80
CA ASP A 303 22.38 -33.89 -7.88
C ASP A 303 22.19 -35.32 -8.39
N THR A 304 22.34 -36.30 -7.50
CA THR A 304 22.22 -37.73 -7.85
C THR A 304 21.27 -38.43 -6.91
N ILE A 305 20.55 -39.45 -7.38
CA ILE A 305 19.72 -40.31 -6.53
C ILE A 305 20.56 -41.51 -6.09
N ASP A 306 20.54 -41.84 -4.80
CA ASP A 306 21.24 -43.02 -4.30
C ASP A 306 20.43 -44.32 -4.50
N ALA A 307 21.07 -45.46 -4.20
CA ALA A 307 20.42 -46.77 -4.33
C ALA A 307 19.17 -46.95 -3.46
N LYS A 308 18.92 -46.05 -2.49
CA LYS A 308 17.74 -46.03 -1.61
C LYS A 308 16.68 -45.02 -2.06
N GLY A 309 16.86 -44.38 -3.22
CA GLY A 309 15.94 -43.36 -3.73
C GLY A 309 16.10 -41.98 -3.08
N THR A 310 17.18 -41.75 -2.31
CA THR A 310 17.40 -40.47 -1.63
C THR A 310 18.23 -39.52 -2.50
N LEU A 311 17.78 -38.28 -2.64
CA LEU A 311 18.47 -37.22 -3.38
C LEU A 311 19.75 -36.78 -2.63
N ARG A 312 20.90 -36.89 -3.30
CA ARG A 312 22.21 -36.44 -2.80
C ARG A 312 22.63 -35.13 -3.48
N LYS A 313 22.79 -34.09 -2.65
CA LYS A 313 23.18 -32.72 -3.05
C LYS A 313 24.63 -32.37 -2.73
N SER A 314 25.39 -33.29 -2.16
CA SER A 314 26.70 -33.02 -1.56
C SER A 314 27.75 -32.53 -2.56
N LYS A 315 27.72 -33.04 -3.80
CA LYS A 315 28.65 -32.61 -4.85
C LYS A 315 28.37 -31.17 -5.28
N ALA A 316 27.11 -30.84 -5.55
CA ALA A 316 26.66 -29.49 -5.88
C ALA A 316 27.07 -28.48 -4.80
N LEU A 317 26.77 -28.78 -3.52
CA LEU A 317 27.13 -27.92 -2.39
C LEU A 317 28.66 -27.73 -2.23
N ARG A 318 29.45 -28.79 -2.42
CA ARG A 318 30.92 -28.70 -2.36
C ARG A 318 31.49 -27.83 -3.48
N LEU A 319 30.95 -27.95 -4.69
CA LEU A 319 31.34 -27.12 -5.84
C LEU A 319 30.93 -25.67 -5.65
N PHE A 320 29.75 -25.43 -5.09
CA PHE A 320 29.32 -24.09 -4.70
C PHE A 320 30.28 -23.47 -3.68
N GLY A 321 30.73 -24.23 -2.68
CA GLY A 321 31.76 -23.75 -1.73
C GLY A 321 33.15 -23.49 -2.36
N LEU A 322 33.47 -24.10 -3.51
CA LEU A 322 34.66 -23.70 -4.28
C LEU A 322 34.42 -22.39 -5.05
N TYR A 323 33.27 -22.27 -5.70
CA TYR A 323 32.84 -21.05 -6.38
C TYR A 323 32.80 -19.85 -5.40
N ASP A 324 32.24 -20.03 -4.21
CA ASP A 324 32.16 -19.01 -3.18
C ASP A 324 33.53 -18.52 -2.70
N ARG A 325 34.49 -19.44 -2.55
CA ARG A 325 35.89 -19.07 -2.25
C ARG A 325 36.54 -18.26 -3.37
N LEU A 326 36.24 -18.60 -4.63
CA LEU A 326 36.75 -17.86 -5.80
C LEU A 326 36.15 -16.45 -5.93
N LYS A 327 34.99 -16.18 -5.32
CA LYS A 327 34.43 -14.82 -5.21
C LYS A 327 35.17 -13.94 -4.19
N HIS A 328 35.62 -14.53 -3.09
CA HIS A 328 36.23 -13.77 -1.98
C HIS A 328 37.76 -13.75 -2.01
N SER A 329 38.39 -14.57 -2.86
CA SER A 329 39.84 -14.69 -2.96
C SER A 329 40.25 -14.93 -4.40
N THR A 330 41.45 -14.48 -4.75
CA THR A 330 41.98 -14.67 -6.10
C THR A 330 42.11 -16.17 -6.43
N TYR A 331 42.01 -16.51 -7.71
CA TYR A 331 42.12 -17.88 -8.20
C TYR A 331 43.39 -18.59 -7.69
N GLU A 332 44.52 -17.88 -7.67
CA GLU A 332 45.80 -18.44 -7.20
C GLU A 332 45.81 -18.64 -5.68
N GLN A 333 45.21 -17.73 -4.90
CA GLN A 333 45.04 -17.91 -3.45
C GLN A 333 44.22 -19.17 -3.15
N VAL A 334 43.06 -19.33 -3.78
CA VAL A 334 42.19 -20.50 -3.55
C VAL A 334 42.89 -21.79 -3.96
N LYS A 335 43.54 -21.80 -5.12
CA LYS A 335 44.35 -22.93 -5.61
C LYS A 335 45.42 -23.37 -4.61
N ASN A 336 46.05 -22.42 -3.91
CA ASN A 336 47.10 -22.71 -2.93
C ASN A 336 46.56 -23.25 -1.59
N THR A 337 45.25 -23.17 -1.34
CA THR A 337 44.62 -23.66 -0.09
C THR A 337 44.16 -25.13 -0.14
N MET A 338 44.30 -25.81 -1.28
CA MET A 338 43.83 -27.18 -1.45
C MET A 338 44.71 -28.01 -2.38
N ALA A 339 44.48 -29.33 -2.40
CA ALA A 339 45.21 -30.23 -3.29
C ALA A 339 44.97 -29.87 -4.77
N LYS A 340 46.06 -29.87 -5.55
CA LYS A 340 46.07 -29.44 -6.96
C LYS A 340 45.05 -30.19 -7.82
N SER A 341 44.93 -31.52 -7.65
CA SER A 341 43.94 -32.34 -8.36
C SER A 341 42.52 -31.91 -8.03
N THR A 342 42.18 -31.83 -6.74
CA THR A 342 40.86 -31.41 -6.25
C THR A 342 40.43 -30.04 -6.78
N PHE A 343 41.37 -29.09 -6.85
CA PHE A 343 41.10 -27.77 -7.40
C PHE A 343 40.76 -27.84 -8.89
N TYR A 344 41.59 -28.49 -9.70
CA TYR A 344 41.36 -28.57 -11.15
C TYR A 344 40.14 -29.42 -11.51
N ASP A 345 39.85 -30.47 -10.76
CA ASP A 345 38.60 -31.23 -10.91
C ASP A 345 37.39 -30.34 -10.61
N GLY A 346 37.45 -29.54 -9.54
CA GLY A 346 36.40 -28.58 -9.21
C GLY A 346 36.23 -27.48 -10.27
N VAL A 347 37.33 -26.95 -10.81
CA VAL A 347 37.30 -25.97 -11.90
C VAL A 347 36.73 -26.58 -13.18
N ARG A 348 37.08 -27.83 -13.51
CA ARG A 348 36.49 -28.55 -14.65
C ARG A 348 34.99 -28.72 -14.47
N ASP A 349 34.56 -29.14 -13.29
CA ASP A 349 33.14 -29.33 -12.98
C ASP A 349 32.38 -28.00 -13.02
N LEU A 350 32.95 -26.90 -12.50
CA LEU A 350 32.38 -25.55 -12.65
C LEU A 350 32.35 -25.07 -14.11
N THR A 351 33.30 -25.51 -14.94
CA THR A 351 33.31 -25.19 -16.38
C THR A 351 32.21 -25.95 -17.13
N ALA A 352 31.89 -27.18 -16.71
CA ALA A 352 30.86 -28.01 -17.33
C ALA A 352 29.45 -27.40 -17.20
N ILE A 353 29.19 -26.63 -16.15
CA ILE A 353 27.92 -25.89 -15.99
C ILE A 353 27.87 -24.54 -16.75
N GLY A 354 28.86 -24.27 -17.61
CA GLY A 354 28.86 -23.12 -18.53
C GLY A 354 29.71 -21.91 -18.09
N LEU A 355 30.47 -21.99 -16.99
CA LEU A 355 31.44 -20.95 -16.63
C LEU A 355 32.73 -21.09 -17.44
N SER A 356 33.19 -20.03 -18.08
CA SER A 356 34.52 -20.06 -18.68
C SER A 356 35.62 -20.02 -17.62
N LYS A 357 36.78 -20.60 -17.93
CA LYS A 357 37.97 -20.50 -17.06
C LYS A 357 38.36 -19.05 -16.78
N SER A 358 38.20 -18.15 -17.77
CA SER A 358 38.49 -16.73 -17.60
C SER A 358 37.56 -16.04 -16.60
N GLN A 359 36.28 -16.41 -16.58
CA GLN A 359 35.32 -15.93 -15.57
C GLN A 359 35.70 -16.45 -14.19
N LEU A 360 36.04 -17.74 -14.05
CA LEU A 360 36.50 -18.31 -12.77
C LEU A 360 37.79 -17.66 -12.25
N GLN A 361 38.70 -17.26 -13.14
CA GLN A 361 39.94 -16.57 -12.76
C GLN A 361 39.70 -15.15 -12.24
N ASN A 362 38.70 -14.47 -12.81
CA ASN A 362 38.36 -13.09 -12.48
C ASN A 362 37.15 -12.97 -11.55
N LEU A 363 36.66 -14.07 -10.98
CA LEU A 363 35.41 -14.09 -10.21
C LEU A 363 35.43 -13.21 -8.95
N HIS A 364 36.62 -12.97 -8.41
CA HIS A 364 36.87 -12.04 -7.31
C HIS A 364 36.68 -10.56 -7.70
N ASN A 365 36.76 -10.25 -9.00
CA ASN A 365 36.46 -8.92 -9.53
C ASN A 365 34.95 -8.86 -9.77
N THR A 366 34.21 -8.35 -8.79
CA THR A 366 32.76 -8.36 -8.86
C THR A 366 32.26 -7.34 -9.87
N GLU A 367 31.30 -7.76 -10.71
CA GLU A 367 30.63 -6.88 -11.65
C GLU A 367 29.88 -5.79 -10.88
N GLN A 368 30.08 -4.52 -11.24
CA GLN A 368 29.39 -3.40 -10.61
C GLN A 368 28.38 -2.78 -11.56
N LEU A 369 27.13 -2.66 -11.13
CA LEU A 369 26.07 -1.92 -11.83
C LEU A 369 25.73 -0.64 -11.05
N PRO A 370 25.50 0.51 -11.70
CA PRO A 370 24.93 1.67 -11.02
C PRO A 370 23.57 1.35 -10.40
N LEU A 371 23.41 1.58 -9.10
CA LEU A 371 22.17 1.26 -8.38
C LEU A 371 20.98 2.07 -8.92
N ALA A 372 21.24 3.27 -9.45
CA ALA A 372 20.24 4.08 -10.15
C ALA A 372 19.65 3.40 -11.39
N GLN A 373 20.43 2.59 -12.12
CA GLN A 373 19.92 1.85 -13.29
C GLN A 373 19.06 0.67 -12.85
N VAL A 374 19.40 0.06 -11.72
CA VAL A 374 18.64 -1.05 -11.12
C VAL A 374 17.31 -0.56 -10.56
N PHE A 375 17.25 0.66 -10.02
CA PHE A 375 16.02 1.28 -9.49
C PHE A 375 15.26 2.08 -10.55
N THR A 376 14.98 1.45 -11.67
CA THR A 376 14.06 2.00 -12.67
C THR A 376 12.64 1.59 -12.29
N PHE A 377 11.82 2.56 -11.88
CA PHE A 377 10.42 2.33 -11.53
C PHE A 377 9.53 2.41 -12.77
N ASP A 378 8.65 1.42 -12.91
CA ASP A 378 7.54 1.45 -13.85
C ASP A 378 6.25 1.66 -13.05
N PHE A 379 5.84 2.91 -12.88
CA PHE A 379 4.68 3.26 -12.05
C PHE A 379 3.34 2.88 -12.69
N GLU A 380 3.31 2.66 -14.00
CA GLU A 380 2.11 2.28 -14.74
C GLU A 380 1.81 0.78 -14.55
N ASN A 381 2.84 -0.06 -14.42
CA ASN A 381 2.71 -1.52 -14.29
C ASN A 381 2.87 -2.02 -12.84
N GLN A 382 2.17 -1.39 -11.90
CA GLN A 382 2.16 -1.80 -10.48
C GLN A 382 1.14 -2.89 -10.13
N ARG A 383 0.34 -3.31 -11.12
CA ARG A 383 -0.68 -4.36 -11.01
C ARG A 383 -0.58 -5.30 -12.22
N PRO A 384 -0.96 -6.59 -12.10
CA PRO A 384 -1.03 -7.46 -13.27
C PRO A 384 -2.14 -6.98 -14.20
N ALA A 385 -2.03 -7.26 -15.50
CA ALA A 385 -3.01 -6.83 -16.51
C ALA A 385 -4.42 -7.41 -16.29
N SER A 386 -4.52 -8.53 -15.57
CA SER A 386 -5.76 -9.18 -15.15
C SER A 386 -6.44 -8.50 -13.96
N TYR A 387 -5.78 -7.54 -13.31
CA TYR A 387 -6.30 -6.90 -12.11
C TYR A 387 -7.59 -6.15 -12.39
N GLN A 388 -8.60 -6.41 -11.55
CA GLN A 388 -9.86 -5.69 -11.55
C GLN A 388 -10.05 -5.01 -10.19
N GLU A 389 -10.44 -3.74 -10.23
CA GLU A 389 -10.75 -2.98 -9.04
C GLU A 389 -11.95 -3.63 -8.31
N PRO A 390 -11.89 -3.83 -6.98
CA PRO A 390 -13.01 -4.40 -6.23
C PRO A 390 -14.27 -3.53 -6.35
N ASP A 391 -15.40 -4.18 -6.63
CA ASP A 391 -16.69 -3.51 -6.78
C ASP A 391 -17.21 -2.98 -5.44
N LEU A 392 -17.60 -1.69 -5.43
CA LEU A 392 -18.19 -1.02 -4.27
C LEU A 392 -19.71 -1.24 -4.17
N GLY A 393 -20.34 -1.77 -5.22
CA GLY A 393 -21.79 -1.91 -5.31
C GLY A 393 -22.49 -0.56 -5.15
N ASP A 394 -23.54 -0.51 -4.33
CA ASP A 394 -24.34 0.70 -4.11
C ASP A 394 -23.62 1.78 -3.26
N LEU A 395 -22.43 1.49 -2.73
CA LEU A 395 -21.61 2.41 -1.92
C LEU A 395 -20.54 3.10 -2.77
N ASP A 396 -20.91 3.54 -3.97
CA ASP A 396 -20.03 4.15 -4.96
C ASP A 396 -19.61 5.61 -4.66
N THR A 397 -20.23 6.25 -3.66
CA THR A 397 -19.99 7.66 -3.30
C THR A 397 -19.87 7.85 -1.79
N PRO A 398 -19.01 8.78 -1.31
CA PRO A 398 -18.82 9.06 0.12
C PRO A 398 -20.12 9.33 0.87
N GLU A 399 -21.06 10.04 0.25
CA GLU A 399 -22.36 10.36 0.83
C GLU A 399 -23.24 9.12 1.02
N LYS A 400 -23.28 8.21 0.03
CA LYS A 400 -23.99 6.93 0.17
C LYS A 400 -23.35 6.04 1.23
N LEU A 401 -22.02 6.01 1.31
CA LEU A 401 -21.32 5.28 2.37
C LEU A 401 -21.66 5.82 3.75
N LEU A 402 -21.60 7.15 3.95
CA LEU A 402 -21.91 7.77 5.23
C LEU A 402 -23.36 7.52 5.63
N ALA A 403 -24.32 7.72 4.72
CA ALA A 403 -25.73 7.43 4.97
C ALA A 403 -25.93 5.95 5.36
N TRP A 404 -25.33 5.03 4.60
CA TRP A 404 -25.38 3.61 4.92
C TRP A 404 -24.77 3.30 6.28
N LEU A 405 -23.63 3.91 6.65
CA LEU A 405 -22.99 3.70 7.96
C LEU A 405 -23.84 4.22 9.12
N SER A 406 -24.53 5.34 8.92
CA SER A 406 -25.39 6.01 9.91
C SER A 406 -26.80 5.44 10.03
N ASP A 407 -27.16 4.39 9.25
CA ASP A 407 -28.54 3.90 9.14
C ASP A 407 -29.53 4.99 8.66
N GLU A 408 -29.04 5.92 7.83
CA GLU A 408 -29.81 6.98 7.21
C GLU A 408 -30.12 6.65 5.74
N GLU A 409 -31.26 7.13 5.23
CA GLU A 409 -31.52 7.07 3.80
C GLU A 409 -30.66 8.10 3.07
N TYR A 410 -29.92 7.64 2.05
CA TYR A 410 -29.29 8.57 1.13
C TYR A 410 -30.37 9.32 0.36
N VAL A 411 -30.42 10.63 0.55
CA VAL A 411 -31.24 11.53 -0.25
C VAL A 411 -30.32 12.19 -1.26
N GLU A 412 -30.50 11.86 -2.54
CA GLU A 412 -29.79 12.51 -3.62
C GLU A 412 -30.04 14.02 -3.55
N ALA A 413 -28.96 14.81 -3.54
CA ALA A 413 -29.09 16.25 -3.51
C ALA A 413 -29.90 16.69 -4.75
N PRO A 414 -30.92 17.54 -4.60
CA PRO A 414 -31.66 18.01 -5.76
C PRO A 414 -30.68 18.73 -6.70
N VAL A 415 -30.68 18.35 -7.97
CA VAL A 415 -29.88 19.00 -9.02
C VAL A 415 -30.13 20.50 -8.94
N THR A 416 -29.08 21.27 -8.65
CA THR A 416 -29.23 22.72 -8.58
C THR A 416 -29.22 23.30 -10.00
N GLU A 417 -29.83 24.47 -10.19
CA GLU A 417 -29.76 25.20 -11.46
C GLU A 417 -28.31 25.40 -11.92
N LEU A 418 -27.38 25.60 -10.97
CA LEU A 418 -25.96 25.76 -11.26
C LEU A 418 -25.34 24.48 -11.84
N ASP A 419 -25.76 23.32 -11.35
CA ASP A 419 -25.28 22.02 -11.84
C ASP A 419 -25.80 21.78 -13.25
N THR A 420 -27.09 22.06 -13.51
CA THR A 420 -27.68 22.02 -14.86
C THR A 420 -26.94 22.94 -15.85
N ILE A 421 -26.54 24.13 -15.40
CA ILE A 421 -25.75 25.06 -16.22
C ILE A 421 -24.36 24.50 -16.51
N ARG A 422 -23.69 23.91 -15.52
CA ARG A 422 -22.35 23.32 -15.67
C ARG A 422 -22.36 22.14 -16.65
N ASP A 423 -23.34 21.25 -16.53
CA ASP A 423 -23.51 20.09 -17.43
C ASP A 423 -23.78 20.56 -18.87
N SER A 424 -24.59 21.61 -19.03
CA SER A 424 -24.86 22.22 -20.33
C SER A 424 -23.61 22.84 -20.94
N LEU A 425 -22.78 23.53 -20.15
CA LEU A 425 -21.51 24.10 -20.60
C LEU A 425 -20.54 23.00 -21.03
N GLU A 426 -20.40 21.95 -20.24
CA GLU A 426 -19.52 20.81 -20.54
C GLU A 426 -19.96 20.10 -21.83
N SER A 427 -21.26 19.84 -21.99
CA SER A 427 -21.82 19.23 -23.21
C SER A 427 -21.54 20.06 -24.48
N ASN A 428 -21.39 21.38 -24.34
CA ASN A 428 -21.06 22.31 -25.41
C ASN A 428 -19.55 22.63 -25.49
N LYS A 429 -18.70 21.95 -24.73
CA LYS A 429 -17.24 22.18 -24.64
C LYS A 429 -16.87 23.61 -24.23
N LEU A 430 -17.65 24.18 -23.32
CA LEU A 430 -17.46 25.54 -22.82
C LEU A 430 -16.94 25.55 -21.38
N PRO A 431 -16.08 26.51 -21.00
CA PRO A 431 -15.55 26.65 -19.64
C PRO A 431 -16.64 26.75 -18.56
N SER A 432 -16.49 25.97 -17.50
CA SER A 432 -17.38 25.96 -16.31
C SER A 432 -17.39 27.30 -15.55
N LEU A 433 -16.39 28.16 -15.76
CA LEU A 433 -16.31 29.51 -15.16
C LEU A 433 -17.48 30.42 -15.56
N TYR A 434 -18.15 30.13 -16.68
CA TYR A 434 -19.31 30.87 -17.15
C TYR A 434 -20.58 30.61 -16.32
N ALA A 435 -20.62 29.52 -15.56
CA ALA A 435 -21.83 29.04 -14.89
C ALA A 435 -22.46 30.09 -13.96
N ARG A 436 -21.65 30.81 -13.19
CA ARG A 436 -22.15 31.85 -12.26
C ARG A 436 -22.73 33.08 -12.98
N SER A 437 -22.18 33.43 -14.15
CA SER A 437 -22.69 34.55 -14.95
C SER A 437 -24.05 34.19 -15.57
N LEU A 438 -24.16 32.96 -16.09
CA LEU A 438 -25.40 32.43 -16.64
C LEU A 438 -26.48 32.26 -15.58
N GLN A 439 -26.13 31.75 -14.39
CA GLN A 439 -27.05 31.65 -13.25
C GLN A 439 -27.60 33.03 -12.84
N ALA A 440 -26.77 34.08 -12.94
CA ALA A 440 -27.19 35.45 -12.67
C ALA A 440 -28.04 36.07 -13.80
N GLY A 441 -28.43 35.30 -14.83
CA GLY A 441 -29.20 35.75 -15.99
C GLY A 441 -28.40 36.63 -16.97
N ARG A 442 -27.08 36.71 -16.81
CA ARG A 442 -26.20 37.52 -17.65
C ARG A 442 -25.80 36.74 -18.90
N GLU A 443 -25.76 37.43 -20.04
CA GLU A 443 -25.16 36.86 -21.24
C GLU A 443 -23.63 36.77 -21.07
N VAL A 444 -23.06 35.69 -21.58
CA VAL A 444 -21.62 35.47 -21.64
C VAL A 444 -21.18 35.69 -23.08
N ARG A 445 -20.36 36.71 -23.30
CA ARG A 445 -19.83 37.01 -24.63
C ARG A 445 -18.70 36.05 -24.97
N LEU A 446 -18.85 35.29 -26.06
CA LEU A 446 -17.86 34.32 -26.52
C LEU A 446 -16.89 34.97 -27.52
N ASN A 447 -17.42 35.78 -28.45
CA ASN A 447 -16.61 36.53 -29.42
C ASN A 447 -17.31 37.85 -29.84
N GLN A 448 -16.86 38.48 -30.93
CA GLN A 448 -17.42 39.76 -31.39
C GLN A 448 -18.90 39.65 -31.81
N ASP A 449 -19.28 38.51 -32.38
CA ASP A 449 -20.57 38.28 -33.05
C ASP A 449 -21.51 37.34 -32.28
N THR A 450 -21.01 36.67 -31.23
CA THR A 450 -21.76 35.65 -30.49
C THR A 450 -21.61 35.82 -28.98
N ALA A 451 -22.76 35.83 -28.32
CA ALA A 451 -22.97 35.70 -26.89
C ALA A 451 -23.87 34.50 -26.59
N MET A 452 -23.89 34.09 -25.34
CA MET A 452 -24.63 32.93 -24.86
C MET A 452 -25.43 33.28 -23.62
N SER A 453 -26.66 32.79 -23.54
CA SER A 453 -27.52 32.87 -22.35
C SER A 453 -28.03 31.47 -21.98
N PHE A 454 -28.27 31.24 -20.70
CA PHE A 454 -28.96 30.04 -20.23
C PHE A 454 -30.46 30.34 -20.11
N VAL A 455 -31.29 29.45 -20.66
CA VAL A 455 -32.75 29.58 -20.64
C VAL A 455 -33.34 28.40 -19.90
N LEU A 456 -34.12 28.67 -18.86
CA LEU A 456 -34.95 27.71 -18.17
C LEU A 456 -36.39 27.83 -18.67
N PHE A 457 -36.96 26.76 -19.21
CA PHE A 457 -38.33 26.70 -19.71
C PHE A 457 -39.32 26.37 -18.59
N ALA A 458 -40.59 26.73 -18.80
CA ALA A 458 -41.65 26.53 -17.80
C ALA A 458 -41.98 25.05 -17.52
N ASP A 459 -41.61 24.15 -18.43
CA ASP A 459 -41.73 22.69 -18.28
C ASP A 459 -40.54 22.07 -17.52
N GLY A 460 -39.60 22.89 -17.04
CA GLY A 460 -38.40 22.47 -16.31
C GLY A 460 -37.23 22.08 -17.22
N THR A 461 -37.38 22.12 -18.55
CA THR A 461 -36.26 21.92 -19.47
C THR A 461 -35.34 23.14 -19.53
N SER A 462 -34.11 22.97 -20.00
CA SER A 462 -33.17 24.08 -20.14
C SER A 462 -32.31 23.96 -21.39
N GLU A 463 -31.82 25.09 -21.89
CA GLU A 463 -30.96 25.14 -23.09
C GLU A 463 -29.97 26.31 -23.00
N LEU A 464 -28.76 26.10 -23.54
CA LEU A 464 -27.85 27.19 -23.87
C LEU A 464 -28.20 27.79 -25.22
N VAL A 465 -28.53 29.07 -25.20
CA VAL A 465 -28.93 29.83 -26.38
C VAL A 465 -27.79 30.71 -26.84
N PHE A 466 -27.37 30.53 -28.09
CA PHE A 466 -26.40 31.40 -28.75
C PHE A 466 -27.12 32.49 -29.56
N HIS A 467 -26.66 33.73 -29.39
CA HIS A 467 -27.29 34.90 -29.99
C HIS A 467 -26.28 36.03 -30.21
N SER A 468 -26.68 37.08 -30.93
CA SER A 468 -25.85 38.28 -31.10
C SER A 468 -25.69 39.03 -29.77
N PRO A 469 -24.52 39.61 -29.45
CA PRO A 469 -24.33 40.37 -28.22
C PRO A 469 -25.35 41.50 -28.08
N ASN A 470 -26.00 41.60 -26.91
CA ASN A 470 -27.10 42.52 -26.61
C ASN A 470 -28.42 42.32 -27.39
N ASP A 471 -28.54 41.27 -28.23
CA ASP A 471 -29.79 40.90 -28.89
C ASP A 471 -30.07 39.40 -28.76
N LYS A 472 -30.87 39.03 -27.76
CA LYS A 472 -31.22 37.64 -27.43
C LYS A 472 -32.17 36.99 -28.47
N HIS A 473 -32.74 37.78 -29.38
CA HIS A 473 -33.64 37.28 -30.42
C HIS A 473 -32.90 36.92 -31.71
N ALA A 474 -31.75 37.54 -31.96
CA ALA A 474 -30.90 37.24 -33.10
C ALA A 474 -30.04 35.99 -32.85
N ARG A 475 -30.60 34.81 -33.10
CA ARG A 475 -29.92 33.51 -32.91
C ARG A 475 -28.69 33.37 -33.81
N THR A 476 -27.61 32.87 -33.22
CA THR A 476 -26.37 32.55 -33.92
C THR A 476 -26.05 31.06 -33.75
N GLN A 477 -25.10 30.56 -34.54
CA GLN A 477 -24.49 29.24 -34.32
C GLN A 477 -23.10 29.45 -33.74
N TYR A 478 -22.79 28.72 -32.67
CA TYR A 478 -21.45 28.71 -32.09
C TYR A 478 -20.80 27.36 -32.38
N ASN A 479 -19.64 27.37 -33.01
CA ASN A 479 -18.88 26.17 -33.29
C ASN A 479 -17.59 26.20 -32.45
N PRO A 480 -17.45 25.35 -31.41
CA PRO A 480 -16.34 25.44 -30.45
C PRO A 480 -14.94 25.10 -31.03
N ILE A 481 -14.82 24.86 -32.34
CA ILE A 481 -13.59 24.48 -33.05
C ILE A 481 -13.06 25.63 -33.93
N GLU A 482 -13.81 26.72 -34.11
CA GLU A 482 -13.38 27.92 -34.86
C GLU A 482 -12.79 29.03 -34.00
#